data_AF-A0A899FSD9-F1
#
_entry.id   AF-A0A899FSD9-F1
#
_cell.length_a   1.000
_cell.length_b   1.000
_cell.length_c   1.000
_cell.angle_alpha   90.00
_cell.angle_beta   90.00
_cell.angle_gamma   90.00
#
_symmetry.space_group_name_H-M   'P 1'
#
loop_
_entity.id
_entity.type
_entity.pdbx_description
1 polymer ?
#
loop_
_entity_poly.entity_id
_entity_poly.type
_entity_poly.pdbx_seq_one_letter_code
_entity_poly.pdbx_strand_id
1 'polypeptide(L)'
;MEYPLVIGGSGFLGDALVSQLVKDKASKKITVFDINIKDQRFKSVVYARGDIADVSRLRDVIRQSHTDVIFHMASPIHGLGKKVYHKVNIEGTKNVIRAALAENI
;
A
#
# COMPACT_ATOMS: atom_id res chain seq x y z
N MET A 1 1.06 3.23 -19.06
CA MET A 1 0.06 2.60 -18.17
C MET A 1 0.81 2.05 -16.98
N GLU A 2 0.44 2.50 -15.80
CA GLU A 2 1.16 2.31 -14.53
C GLU A 2 0.87 0.94 -13.90
N TYR A 3 1.70 0.55 -12.93
CA TYR A 3 1.56 -0.56 -11.99
C TYR A 3 1.44 -0.02 -10.55
N PRO A 4 0.24 0.44 -10.13
CA PRO A 4 0.08 1.05 -8.82
C PRO A 4 0.21 0.06 -7.67
N LEU A 5 0.96 0.46 -6.64
CA LEU A 5 0.94 -0.15 -5.32
C LEU A 5 0.20 0.77 -4.34
N VAL A 6 -0.95 0.32 -3.83
CA VAL A 6 -1.75 1.05 -2.84
C VAL A 6 -1.49 0.48 -1.45
N ILE A 7 -0.67 1.16 -0.67
CA ILE A 7 -0.37 0.81 0.73
C ILE A 7 -1.49 1.36 1.62
N GLY A 8 -2.04 0.54 2.51
CA GLY A 8 -3.27 0.89 3.25
C GLY A 8 -4.53 0.79 2.39
N GLY A 9 -4.47 0.04 1.28
CA GLY A 9 -5.53 -0.05 0.28
C GLY A 9 -6.79 -0.79 0.73
N SER A 10 -6.78 -1.46 1.90
CA SER A 10 -7.98 -2.08 2.48
C SER A 10 -8.65 -1.19 3.55
N GLY A 11 -8.15 0.03 3.76
CA GLY A 11 -8.76 1.05 4.62
C GLY A 11 -9.85 1.86 3.90
N PHE A 12 -10.52 2.76 4.63
CA PHE A 12 -11.62 3.58 4.10
C PHE A 12 -11.25 4.36 2.83
N LEU A 13 -10.16 5.15 2.90
CA LEU A 13 -9.73 5.96 1.76
C LEU A 13 -8.99 5.13 0.70
N GLY A 14 -8.26 4.09 1.14
CA GLY A 14 -7.57 3.17 0.25
C GLY A 14 -8.52 2.39 -0.67
N ASP A 15 -9.61 1.83 -0.12
CA ASP A 15 -10.61 1.09 -0.91
C ASP A 15 -11.30 2.01 -1.93
N ALA A 16 -11.58 3.26 -1.55
CA ALA A 16 -12.16 4.25 -2.46
C ALA A 16 -11.21 4.55 -3.64
N LEU A 17 -9.91 4.69 -3.39
CA LEU A 17 -8.91 4.88 -4.44
C LEU A 17 -8.81 3.64 -5.35
N VAL A 18 -8.74 2.44 -4.76
CA VAL A 18 -8.68 1.18 -5.53
C VAL A 18 -9.92 1.02 -6.41
N SER A 19 -11.11 1.33 -5.88
CA SER A 19 -12.38 1.36 -6.62
C SER A 19 -12.32 2.29 -7.82
N GLN A 20 -11.75 3.48 -7.66
CA GLN A 20 -11.59 4.44 -8.75
C GLN A 20 -10.59 3.95 -9.81
N LEU A 21 -9.42 3.47 -9.41
CA LEU A 21 -8.42 2.92 -10.32
C LEU A 21 -8.97 1.72 -11.14
N VAL A 22 -9.77 0.86 -10.51
CA VAL A 22 -10.45 -0.25 -11.19
C VAL A 22 -11.48 0.23 -12.20
N LYS A 23 -12.24 1.29 -11.88
CA LYS A 23 -13.24 1.89 -12.80
C LYS A 23 -12.59 2.55 -14.00
N ASP A 24 -11.49 3.26 -13.79
CA ASP A 24 -10.80 4.01 -14.84
C ASP A 24 -10.10 3.11 -15.84
N LYS A 25 -9.75 1.87 -15.44
CA LYS A 25 -9.10 0.84 -16.30
C LYS A 25 -7.81 1.33 -16.98
N ALA A 26 -7.18 2.38 -16.44
CA ALA A 26 -5.97 2.99 -16.98
C ALA A 26 -4.67 2.30 -16.49
N SER A 27 -4.75 1.60 -15.36
CA SER A 27 -3.63 0.86 -14.78
C SER A 27 -3.50 -0.53 -15.38
N LYS A 28 -2.27 -1.02 -15.59
CA LYS A 28 -2.04 -2.38 -16.09
C LYS A 28 -2.40 -3.44 -15.05
N LYS A 29 -2.00 -3.21 -13.79
CA LYS A 29 -2.25 -4.10 -12.66
C LYS A 29 -2.16 -3.32 -11.37
N ILE A 30 -3.19 -3.42 -10.54
CA ILE A 30 -3.26 -2.76 -9.24
C ILE A 30 -2.89 -3.78 -8.17
N THR A 31 -2.00 -3.40 -7.27
CA THR A 31 -1.63 -4.19 -6.10
C THR A 31 -2.00 -3.43 -4.82
N VAL A 32 -2.71 -4.07 -3.91
CA VAL A 32 -3.00 -3.55 -2.57
C VAL A 32 -2.04 -4.18 -1.58
N PHE A 33 -1.43 -3.35 -0.72
CA PHE A 33 -0.61 -3.80 0.39
C PHE A 33 -1.22 -3.31 1.71
N ASP A 34 -1.62 -4.23 2.57
CA ASP A 34 -2.29 -3.88 3.83
C ASP A 34 -2.00 -4.92 4.92
N ILE A 35 -1.94 -4.48 6.17
CA ILE A 35 -1.82 -5.38 7.32
C ILE A 35 -3.12 -6.17 7.53
N ASN A 36 -4.25 -5.56 7.18
CA ASN A 36 -5.60 -6.07 7.37
C ASN A 36 -6.36 -6.20 6.04
N ILE A 37 -6.03 -7.24 5.27
CA ILE A 37 -6.87 -7.65 4.13
C ILE A 37 -8.13 -8.33 4.68
N LYS A 38 -9.26 -7.61 4.64
CA LYS A 38 -10.56 -8.10 5.11
C LYS A 38 -11.42 -8.65 3.98
N ASP A 39 -11.40 -8.00 2.83
CA ASP A 39 -12.20 -8.36 1.66
C ASP A 39 -11.38 -8.16 0.38
N GLN A 40 -11.42 -9.16 -0.51
CA GLN A 40 -10.79 -9.11 -1.83
C GLN A 40 -11.84 -8.72 -2.87
N ARG A 41 -12.48 -7.58 -2.63
CA ARG A 41 -13.66 -7.10 -3.34
C ARG A 41 -13.49 -7.10 -4.86
N PHE A 42 -12.31 -6.70 -5.33
CA PHE A 42 -12.00 -6.59 -6.76
C PHE A 42 -11.13 -7.76 -7.23
N LYS A 43 -11.70 -8.68 -8.01
CA LYS A 43 -10.99 -9.86 -8.55
C LYS A 43 -9.81 -9.53 -9.48
N SER A 44 -9.81 -8.33 -10.07
CA SER A 44 -8.72 -7.83 -10.93
C SER A 44 -7.55 -7.24 -10.15
N VAL A 45 -7.66 -7.11 -8.83
CA VAL A 45 -6.64 -6.53 -7.94
C VAL A 45 -5.89 -7.66 -7.24
N VAL A 46 -4.57 -7.50 -7.10
CA VAL A 46 -3.76 -8.39 -6.26
C VAL A 46 -3.69 -7.83 -4.86
N TYR A 47 -3.98 -8.64 -3.85
CA TYR A 47 -3.90 -8.25 -2.45
C TYR A 47 -2.71 -8.95 -1.79
N ALA A 48 -1.76 -8.17 -1.30
CA ALA A 48 -0.57 -8.62 -0.61
C ALA A 48 -0.64 -8.20 0.87
N ARG A 49 -0.67 -9.18 1.78
CA ARG A 49 -0.61 -8.87 3.22
C ARG A 49 0.80 -8.43 3.60
N GLY A 50 0.91 -7.41 4.44
CA GLY A 50 2.14 -7.07 5.14
C GLY A 50 2.06 -5.80 5.96
N ASP A 51 3.09 -5.57 6.77
CA ASP A 51 3.27 -4.38 7.61
C ASP A 51 4.33 -3.48 6.99
N ILE A 52 4.11 -2.17 6.98
CA ILE A 52 5.10 -1.18 6.51
C ILE A 52 6.34 -1.09 7.44
N ALA A 53 6.29 -1.71 8.61
CA ALA A 53 7.46 -1.93 9.46
C ALA A 53 8.42 -2.98 8.86
N ASP A 54 7.95 -3.87 7.98
CA ASP A 54 8.76 -4.89 7.31
C ASP A 54 9.26 -4.40 5.95
N VAL A 55 10.47 -3.81 5.97
CA VAL A 55 11.12 -3.28 4.76
C VAL A 55 11.42 -4.37 3.74
N SER A 56 11.76 -5.59 4.18
CA SER A 56 12.03 -6.69 3.24
C SER A 56 10.75 -7.03 2.46
N ARG A 57 9.64 -7.17 3.18
CA ARG A 57 8.34 -7.45 2.58
C ARG A 57 7.87 -6.33 1.64
N LEU A 58 8.11 -5.06 2.00
CA LEU A 58 7.84 -3.92 1.12
C LEU A 58 8.61 -4.01 -0.20
N ARG A 59 9.92 -4.29 -0.13
CA ARG A 59 10.76 -4.45 -1.33
C ARG A 59 10.30 -5.62 -2.18
N ASP A 60 9.94 -6.74 -1.56
CA ASP A 60 9.45 -7.92 -2.27
C ASP A 60 8.14 -7.64 -3.02
N VAL A 61 7.18 -6.96 -2.39
CA VAL A 61 5.92 -6.62 -3.07
C VAL A 61 6.13 -5.61 -4.20
N ILE A 62 7.02 -4.62 -4.01
CA ILE A 62 7.38 -3.64 -5.04
C ILE A 62 7.92 -4.36 -6.29
N ARG A 63 8.88 -5.28 -6.11
CA ARG A 63 9.45 -6.07 -7.22
C ARG A 63 8.41 -6.97 -7.89
N GLN A 64 7.67 -7.75 -7.11
CA GLN A 64 6.73 -8.75 -7.63
C GLN A 64 5.55 -8.13 -8.37
N SER A 65 5.17 -6.90 -8.01
CA SER A 65 4.09 -6.17 -8.67
C SER A 65 4.56 -5.33 -9.86
N HIS A 66 5.87 -5.24 -10.11
CA HIS A 66 6.47 -4.31 -11.07
C HIS A 66 6.06 -2.87 -10.83
N THR A 67 5.97 -2.48 -9.55
CA THR A 67 5.49 -1.15 -9.15
C THR A 67 6.24 -0.05 -9.90
N ASP A 68 5.54 1.00 -10.31
CA ASP A 68 6.12 2.25 -10.82
C ASP A 68 5.51 3.50 -10.16
N VAL A 69 4.44 3.33 -9.36
CA VAL A 69 3.82 4.39 -8.56
C VAL A 69 3.29 3.82 -7.25
N ILE A 70 3.56 4.52 -6.14
CA ILE A 70 3.11 4.14 -4.80
C ILE A 70 2.11 5.17 -4.27
N PHE A 71 0.92 4.70 -3.91
CA PHE A 71 -0.05 5.45 -3.13
C PHE A 71 0.04 5.02 -1.66
N HIS A 72 0.63 5.87 -0.80
CA HIS A 72 0.80 5.58 0.62
C HIS A 72 -0.35 6.13 1.47
N MET A 73 -1.30 5.26 1.82
CA MET A 73 -2.53 5.60 2.54
C MET A 73 -2.60 4.95 3.93
N ALA A 74 -1.53 4.26 4.36
CA ALA A 74 -1.50 3.60 5.65
C ALA A 74 -1.36 4.61 6.80
N SER A 75 -2.38 4.65 7.65
CA SER A 75 -2.39 5.37 8.92
C SER A 75 -3.28 4.59 9.90
N PRO A 76 -2.98 4.58 11.21
CA PRO A 76 -3.87 3.97 12.19
C PRO A 76 -5.22 4.69 12.26
N ILE A 77 -6.24 3.97 12.72
CA ILE A 77 -7.54 4.58 13.06
C ILE A 77 -7.37 5.70 14.10
N HIS A 78 -8.33 6.63 14.14
CA HIS A 78 -8.31 7.71 15.12
C HIS A 78 -8.41 7.18 16.56
N GLY A 79 -7.90 7.93 17.53
CA GLY A 79 -8.04 7.62 18.96
C GLY A 79 -6.97 6.69 19.55
N LEU A 80 -5.89 6.38 18.81
CA LEU A 80 -4.78 5.60 19.34
C LEU A 80 -3.73 6.47 20.03
N GLY A 81 -2.81 5.83 20.76
CA GLY A 81 -1.75 6.54 21.48
C GLY A 81 -0.65 7.10 20.56
N LYS A 82 0.02 8.18 21.00
CA LYS A 82 1.14 8.84 20.29
C LYS A 82 2.21 7.86 19.78
N LYS A 83 2.54 6.83 20.57
CA LYS A 83 3.52 5.81 20.19
C LYS A 83 3.11 5.05 18.92
N VAL A 84 1.83 4.75 18.76
CA VAL A 84 1.31 4.05 17.57
C VAL A 84 1.38 4.96 16.35
N TYR A 85 0.94 6.21 16.47
CA TYR A 85 1.05 7.17 15.37
C TYR A 85 2.50 7.43 14.96
N HIS A 86 3.42 7.57 15.92
CA HIS A 86 4.83 7.73 15.59
C HIS A 86 5.38 6.50 14.86
N LYS A 87 5.07 5.30 15.35
CA LYS A 87 5.53 4.06 14.70
C LYS A 87 5.03 3.94 13.27
N VAL A 88 3.75 4.18 13.01
CA VAL A 88 3.16 3.97 11.68
C VAL A 88 3.38 5.16 10.76
N ASN A 89 3.05 6.37 11.20
CA ASN A 89 3.03 7.54 10.31
C ASN A 89 4.42 8.15 10.11
N ILE A 90 5.35 7.95 11.05
CA ILE A 90 6.73 8.46 10.94
C ILE A 90 7.66 7.34 10.52
N GLU A 91 7.86 6.33 11.37
CA GLU A 91 8.82 5.26 11.06
C GLU A 91 8.37 4.39 9.89
N GLY A 92 7.08 4.06 9.82
CA GLY A 92 6.50 3.34 8.68
C GLY A 92 6.63 4.11 7.36
N THR A 93 6.35 5.42 7.35
CA THR A 93 6.56 6.24 6.15
C THR A 93 8.02 6.31 5.72
N LYS A 94 8.96 6.42 6.66
CA LYS A 94 10.41 6.34 6.35
C LYS A 94 10.76 5.00 5.69
N ASN A 95 10.17 3.91 6.15
CA ASN A 95 10.39 2.58 5.57
C ASN A 95 9.85 2.46 4.14
N VAL A 96 8.67 3.02 3.86
CA VAL A 96 8.11 3.08 2.50
C VAL A 96 9.05 3.85 1.57
N ILE A 97 9.54 5.03 2.00
CA ILE A 97 10.48 5.84 1.21
C ILE A 97 11.79 5.07 0.98
N ARG A 98 12.35 4.44 2.01
CA ARG A 98 13.57 3.62 1.88
C ARG A 98 13.39 2.46 0.90
N ALA A 99 12.24 1.78 0.95
CA ALA A 99 11.94 0.69 0.04
C ALA A 99 11.80 1.18 -1.41
N ALA A 100 11.11 2.31 -1.63
CA ALA A 100 10.98 2.93 -2.95
C ALA A 100 12.35 3.29 -3.54
N LEU A 101 13.20 3.98 -2.77
CA LEU A 101 14.56 4.32 -3.18
C LEU A 101 15.41 3.09 -3.50
N ALA A 102 15.31 2.03 -2.69
CA ALA A 102 16.09 0.81 -2.88
C ALA A 102 15.67 0.01 -4.14
N GLU A 103 14.44 0.21 -4.61
CA GLU A 103 13.91 -0.45 -5.81
C GLU A 103 13.83 0.49 -7.03
N ASN A 104 14.33 1.72 -6.91
CA ASN A 104 14.33 2.76 -7.96
C ASN A 104 12.92 3.10 -8.47
N ILE A 105 12.00 3.29 -7.52
CA ILE A 105 10.64 3.81 -7.73
C ILE A 105 10.59 5.29 -7.37
#